data_AF-A0A2K5S6A3-F1
#
_entry.id   AF-A0A2K5S6A3-F1
#
_cell.length_a   1.000
_cell.length_b   1.000
_cell.length_c   1.000
_cell.angle_alpha   90.00
_cell.angle_beta   90.00
_cell.angle_gamma   90.00
#
_symmetry.space_group_name_H-M   'P 1'
#
loop_
_entity.id
_entity.type
_entity.pdbx_description
1 polymer ?
#
loop_
_entity_poly.entity_id
_entity_poly.type
_entity_poly.pdbx_seq_one_letter_code
_entity_poly.pdbx_strand_id
1 'polypeptide(L)'
;MLRLLLVLNLFPSIQATGNKILVKQSPMLEAYDNAVNLTCKYSCNLFSRQFQASLHKGVDSAVQVCVVHGNYSQLLQVHSATGFNCDGKLGNESVTFYLQNLYVNQTDIYFCKIEIMYPPPYLDSEKSNGTIIHVKGKHLCPGPSFSGPSQPFWALAVVGGVLASYSLLVTVALSVFWMRSRRSRLLHSDYMNMTPRRPGPTRRHYQPYAPPRDFAAYRS
;
A
#
# COMPACT_ATOMS: atom_id res chain seq x y z
N MET A 1 14.48 -65.71 -45.35
CA MET A 1 15.30 -64.54 -45.72
C MET A 1 14.48 -63.24 -45.71
N LEU A 2 13.74 -62.93 -44.63
CA LEU A 2 12.93 -61.69 -44.56
C LEU A 2 12.64 -61.25 -43.11
N ARG A 3 13.63 -61.37 -42.21
CA ARG A 3 13.47 -60.93 -40.81
C ARG A 3 14.69 -60.20 -40.23
N LEU A 4 15.70 -59.88 -41.05
CA LEU A 4 16.94 -59.25 -40.56
C LEU A 4 17.11 -57.77 -40.91
N LEU A 5 16.18 -57.15 -41.66
CA LEU A 5 16.37 -55.78 -42.20
C LEU A 5 15.63 -54.67 -41.44
N LEU A 6 14.95 -54.97 -40.33
CA LEU A 6 14.05 -54.03 -39.64
C LEU A 6 14.62 -53.43 -38.34
N VAL A 7 15.94 -53.50 -38.12
CA VAL A 7 16.58 -53.03 -36.87
C VAL A 7 17.50 -51.82 -37.07
N LEU A 8 17.72 -51.34 -38.30
CA LEU A 8 18.80 -50.37 -38.58
C LEU A 8 18.40 -48.88 -38.72
N ASN A 9 17.16 -48.47 -38.39
CA ASN A 9 16.72 -47.08 -38.63
C ASN A 9 16.19 -46.36 -37.38
N LEU A 10 16.90 -46.44 -36.26
CA LEU A 10 16.67 -45.57 -35.10
C LEU A 10 18.01 -45.09 -34.52
N PHE A 11 18.84 -44.48 -35.37
CA PHE A 11 19.83 -43.53 -34.86
C PHE A 11 19.14 -42.16 -34.84
N PRO A 12 18.81 -41.57 -33.68
CA PRO A 12 18.52 -40.15 -33.66
C PRO A 12 19.77 -39.47 -34.19
N SER A 13 19.61 -38.65 -35.23
CA SER A 13 20.67 -37.77 -35.70
C SER A 13 21.15 -36.96 -34.51
N ILE A 14 22.31 -37.31 -33.96
CA ILE A 14 23.09 -36.42 -33.11
C ILE A 14 23.42 -35.27 -34.04
N GLN A 15 22.59 -34.23 -34.03
CA GLN A 15 22.96 -32.96 -34.63
C GLN A 15 24.21 -32.55 -33.87
N ALA A 16 25.36 -32.67 -34.53
CA ALA A 16 26.59 -32.08 -34.05
C ALA A 16 26.26 -30.63 -33.73
N THR A 17 26.23 -30.30 -32.44
CA THR A 17 25.98 -28.95 -31.96
C THR A 17 27.11 -28.11 -32.55
N GLY A 18 26.82 -27.42 -33.66
CA GLY A 18 27.74 -26.42 -34.18
C GLY A 18 28.12 -25.49 -33.04
N ASN A 19 29.36 -25.02 -33.01
CA ASN A 19 29.91 -24.20 -31.93
C ASN A 19 29.07 -22.92 -31.71
N LYS A 20 27.98 -23.04 -30.96
CA LYS A 20 27.05 -21.97 -30.64
C LYS A 20 27.38 -21.44 -29.25
N ILE A 21 27.25 -20.14 -29.09
CA ILE A 21 27.54 -19.47 -27.82
C ILE A 21 26.33 -19.62 -26.91
N LEU A 22 26.53 -20.13 -25.70
CA LEU A 22 25.46 -20.23 -24.72
C LEU A 22 25.23 -18.86 -24.07
N VAL A 23 23.97 -18.45 -23.98
CA VAL A 23 23.56 -17.20 -23.33
C VAL A 23 22.78 -17.53 -22.06
N LYS A 24 23.24 -16.99 -20.92
CA LYS A 24 22.56 -17.06 -19.63
C LYS A 24 22.00 -15.68 -19.26
N GLN A 25 20.70 -15.65 -18.97
CA GLN A 25 19.98 -14.44 -18.56
C GLN A 25 19.16 -14.71 -17.30
N SER A 26 18.80 -13.65 -16.57
CA SER A 26 17.85 -13.74 -15.47
C SER A 26 16.46 -14.09 -16.02
N PRO A 27 15.66 -14.93 -15.33
CA PRO A 27 14.34 -15.32 -15.84
C PRO A 27 13.34 -14.15 -15.83
N MET A 28 13.42 -13.29 -14.81
CA MET A 28 12.52 -12.15 -14.63
C MET A 28 13.28 -10.98 -14.02
N LEU A 29 12.98 -9.77 -14.48
CA LEU A 29 13.45 -8.51 -13.92
C LEU A 29 12.28 -7.56 -13.74
N GLU A 30 12.21 -6.90 -12.60
CA GLU A 30 11.28 -5.79 -12.40
C GLU A 30 11.99 -4.48 -12.72
N ALA A 31 11.38 -3.63 -13.54
CA ALA A 31 11.92 -2.30 -13.80
C ALA A 31 11.62 -1.38 -12.61
N TYR A 32 12.67 -0.77 -12.07
CA TYR A 32 12.59 0.21 -10.98
C TYR A 32 12.77 1.61 -11.56
N ASP A 33 11.89 2.54 -11.22
CA ASP A 33 11.88 3.91 -11.79
C ASP A 33 11.92 3.92 -13.33
N ASN A 34 11.17 3.01 -13.96
CA ASN A 34 11.14 2.85 -15.42
C ASN A 34 12.51 2.53 -16.04
N ALA A 35 13.45 2.01 -15.25
CA ALA A 35 14.77 1.60 -15.69
C ALA A 35 15.07 0.16 -15.27
N VAL A 36 15.86 -0.55 -16.07
CA VAL A 36 16.29 -1.91 -15.76
C VAL A 36 17.66 -2.21 -16.36
N ASN A 37 18.44 -2.98 -15.61
CA ASN A 37 19.77 -3.41 -16.01
C ASN A 37 19.68 -4.90 -16.37
N LEU A 38 19.69 -5.20 -17.65
CA LEU A 38 19.62 -6.56 -18.16
C LEU A 38 21.03 -7.03 -18.52
N THR A 39 21.57 -7.95 -17.73
CA THR A 39 22.90 -8.53 -17.96
C THR A 39 22.77 -9.88 -18.65
N CYS A 40 23.47 -10.02 -19.78
CA CYS A 40 23.57 -11.26 -20.53
C CYS A 40 24.98 -11.81 -20.41
N LYS A 41 25.08 -13.01 -19.83
CA LYS A 41 26.34 -13.73 -19.67
C LYS A 41 26.51 -14.71 -20.81
N TYR A 42 27.68 -14.69 -21.42
CA TYR A 42 28.03 -15.52 -22.56
C TYR A 42 29.09 -16.53 -22.15
N SER A 43 29.11 -17.69 -22.80
CA SER A 43 30.13 -18.73 -22.55
C SER A 43 31.51 -18.40 -23.12
N CYS A 44 31.68 -17.25 -23.76
CA CYS A 44 32.92 -16.83 -24.40
C CYS A 44 33.35 -15.44 -23.92
N ASN A 45 34.67 -15.22 -23.87
CA ASN A 45 35.25 -13.92 -23.58
C ASN A 45 35.11 -12.99 -24.80
N LEU A 46 34.54 -11.81 -24.58
CA LEU A 46 34.23 -10.80 -25.58
C LEU A 46 35.35 -9.76 -25.76
N PHE A 47 36.28 -9.65 -24.81
CA PHE A 47 37.22 -8.54 -24.75
C PHE A 47 38.19 -8.47 -25.94
N SER A 48 38.54 -9.61 -26.55
CA SER A 48 39.46 -9.70 -27.68
C SER A 48 38.78 -9.98 -29.03
N ARG A 49 37.45 -9.82 -29.09
CA ARG A 49 36.65 -10.17 -30.27
C ARG A 49 35.89 -8.96 -30.77
N GLN A 50 35.68 -8.90 -32.09
CA GLN A 50 34.71 -7.99 -32.68
C GLN A 50 33.35 -8.67 -32.69
N PHE A 51 32.40 -8.06 -32.00
CA PHE A 51 31.08 -8.64 -31.81
C PHE A 51 29.99 -7.59 -31.93
N GLN A 52 28.78 -8.08 -32.22
CA GLN A 52 27.54 -7.35 -32.21
C GLN A 52 26.60 -8.03 -31.21
N ALA A 53 26.35 -7.38 -30.08
CA ALA A 53 25.35 -7.82 -29.13
C ALA A 53 24.05 -7.09 -29.43
N SER A 54 22.94 -7.80 -29.50
CA SER A 54 21.63 -7.23 -29.75
C SER A 54 20.59 -7.73 -28.74
N LEU A 55 19.66 -6.85 -28.41
CA LEU A 55 18.53 -7.13 -27.54
C LEU A 55 17.26 -7.09 -28.37
N HIS A 56 16.50 -8.19 -28.37
CA HIS A 56 15.25 -8.32 -29.09
C HIS A 56 14.07 -8.43 -28.12
N LYS A 57 12.95 -7.80 -28.45
CA LYS A 57 11.70 -7.85 -27.70
C LYS A 57 10.67 -8.71 -28.43
N GLY A 58 9.87 -9.43 -27.64
CA GLY A 58 8.71 -10.21 -28.08
C GLY A 58 9.04 -11.68 -28.30
N VAL A 59 8.03 -12.54 -28.22
CA VAL A 59 8.15 -14.01 -28.30
C VAL A 59 8.87 -14.47 -29.59
N ASP A 60 8.59 -13.80 -30.70
CA ASP A 60 9.20 -14.07 -32.01
C ASP A 60 10.50 -13.28 -32.23
N SER A 61 11.02 -12.57 -31.22
CA SER A 61 12.19 -11.71 -31.30
C SER A 61 12.10 -10.63 -32.42
N ALA A 62 10.89 -10.21 -32.78
CA ALA A 62 10.62 -9.40 -33.97
C ALA A 62 11.15 -7.96 -33.89
N VAL A 63 11.24 -7.39 -32.68
CA VAL A 63 11.65 -5.99 -32.49
C VAL A 63 13.06 -5.93 -31.93
N GLN A 64 14.01 -5.37 -32.70
CA GLN A 64 15.35 -5.07 -32.19
C GLN A 64 15.28 -3.79 -31.35
N VAL A 65 15.66 -3.88 -30.08
CA VAL A 65 15.56 -2.79 -29.09
C VAL A 65 16.86 -2.01 -29.01
N CYS A 66 17.97 -2.73 -28.89
CA CYS A 66 19.28 -2.16 -28.65
C CYS A 66 20.36 -3.01 -29.30
N VAL A 67 21.37 -2.35 -29.83
CA VAL A 67 22.50 -2.96 -30.51
C VAL A 67 23.77 -2.34 -29.95
N VAL A 68 24.70 -3.20 -29.57
CA VAL A 68 25.97 -2.84 -28.97
C VAL A 68 27.06 -3.45 -29.84
N HIS A 69 27.83 -2.60 -30.49
CA HIS A 69 29.01 -2.99 -31.25
C HIS A 69 30.25 -2.81 -30.37
N GLY A 70 31.01 -3.90 -30.23
CA GLY A 70 32.26 -3.92 -29.47
C GLY A 70 33.44 -4.31 -30.35
N ASN A 71 34.54 -3.60 -30.18
CA ASN A 71 35.85 -3.95 -30.73
C ASN A 71 36.91 -3.85 -29.62
N TYR A 72 37.98 -4.63 -29.73
CA TYR A 72 39.11 -4.72 -28.80
C TYR A 72 39.70 -3.34 -28.41
N SER A 73 39.65 -2.36 -29.32
CA SER A 73 40.39 -1.10 -29.21
C SER A 73 39.53 0.17 -29.20
N GLN A 74 38.20 0.08 -29.23
CA GLN A 74 37.33 1.27 -29.34
C GLN A 74 36.14 1.28 -28.39
N LEU A 75 35.70 2.51 -28.12
CA LEU A 75 34.51 2.89 -27.37
C LEU A 75 33.31 2.03 -27.78
N LEU A 76 32.55 1.55 -26.80
CA LEU A 76 31.34 0.79 -27.04
C LEU A 76 30.35 1.65 -27.84
N GLN A 77 30.04 1.25 -29.08
CA GLN A 77 29.03 1.95 -29.88
C GLN A 77 27.67 1.34 -29.59
N VAL A 78 26.78 2.14 -29.01
CA VAL A 78 25.43 1.72 -28.65
C VAL A 78 24.45 2.44 -29.57
N HIS A 79 23.61 1.64 -30.23
CA HIS A 79 22.52 2.10 -31.06
C HIS A 79 21.22 1.56 -30.50
N SER A 80 20.28 2.46 -30.17
CA SER A 80 18.93 2.08 -29.78
C SER A 80 17.96 2.25 -30.93
N ALA A 81 16.92 1.43 -30.96
CA ALA A 81 15.81 1.60 -31.89
C ALA A 81 14.92 2.77 -31.46
N THR A 82 14.17 3.33 -32.43
CA THR A 82 13.24 4.44 -32.19
C THR A 82 12.22 4.08 -31.10
N GLY A 83 12.23 4.82 -29.99
CA GLY A 83 11.31 4.60 -28.86
C GLY A 83 11.92 3.89 -27.65
N PHE A 84 13.21 3.55 -27.68
CA PHE A 84 13.94 3.02 -26.52
C PHE A 84 15.17 3.86 -26.22
N ASN A 85 15.37 4.18 -24.93
CA ASN A 85 16.62 4.74 -24.44
C ASN A 85 17.46 3.59 -23.87
N CYS A 86 18.56 3.27 -24.56
CA CYS A 86 19.41 2.13 -24.20
C CYS A 86 20.88 2.56 -24.17
N ASP A 87 21.54 2.22 -23.07
CA ASP A 87 22.99 2.23 -22.96
C ASP A 87 23.52 0.80 -22.79
N GLY A 88 24.81 0.61 -23.03
CA GLY A 88 25.47 -0.67 -22.92
C GLY A 88 26.76 -0.57 -22.12
N LYS A 89 27.06 -1.59 -21.31
CA LYS A 89 28.39 -1.79 -20.72
C LYS A 89 28.89 -3.19 -21.00
N LEU A 90 30.13 -3.26 -21.47
CA LEU A 90 30.84 -4.50 -21.68
C LEU A 90 31.58 -4.93 -20.42
N GLY A 91 31.45 -6.20 -20.07
CA GLY A 91 32.35 -6.94 -19.20
C GLY A 91 33.00 -8.09 -19.97
N ASN A 92 33.93 -8.79 -19.34
CA ASN A 92 34.74 -9.82 -20.01
C ASN A 92 33.89 -10.89 -20.71
N GLU A 93 32.87 -11.41 -20.04
CA GLU A 93 32.00 -12.49 -20.55
C GLU A 93 30.53 -12.07 -20.53
N SER A 94 30.26 -10.76 -20.44
CA SER A 94 28.88 -10.29 -20.27
C SER A 94 28.66 -8.92 -20.87
N VAL A 95 27.47 -8.71 -21.43
CA VAL A 95 27.00 -7.39 -21.86
C VAL A 95 25.82 -7.01 -20.98
N THR A 96 25.88 -5.83 -20.39
CA THR A 96 24.76 -5.26 -19.62
C THR A 96 24.11 -4.16 -20.43
N PHE A 97 22.82 -4.33 -20.71
CA PHE A 97 21.97 -3.33 -21.34
C PHE A 97 21.25 -2.54 -20.24
N TYR A 98 21.38 -1.22 -20.28
CA TYR A 98 20.69 -0.29 -19.41
C TYR A 98 19.53 0.30 -20.18
N LEU A 99 18.34 -0.20 -19.94
CA LEU A 99 17.12 0.33 -20.53
C LEU A 99 16.57 1.40 -19.60
N GLN A 100 16.37 2.60 -20.11
CA GLN A 100 15.86 3.76 -19.37
C GLN A 100 14.53 4.22 -20.01
N ASN A 101 13.73 4.95 -19.23
CA ASN A 101 12.45 5.51 -19.69
C ASN A 101 11.50 4.45 -20.31
N LEU A 102 11.48 3.24 -19.74
CA LEU A 102 10.58 2.18 -20.16
C LEU A 102 9.12 2.51 -19.82
N TYR A 103 8.21 2.10 -20.71
CA TYR A 103 6.78 2.24 -20.53
C TYR A 103 6.14 0.92 -20.08
N VAL A 104 4.98 0.99 -19.42
CA VAL A 104 4.25 -0.19 -18.91
C VAL A 104 3.87 -1.16 -20.03
N ASN A 105 3.48 -0.64 -21.20
CA ASN A 105 3.16 -1.41 -22.41
C ASN A 105 4.39 -2.06 -23.07
N GLN A 106 5.61 -1.76 -22.59
CA GLN A 106 6.84 -2.42 -23.02
C GLN A 106 7.18 -3.63 -22.13
N THR A 107 6.33 -3.98 -21.17
CA THR A 107 6.40 -5.25 -20.43
C THR A 107 6.28 -6.43 -21.40
N ASP A 108 7.34 -7.21 -21.55
CA ASP A 108 7.41 -8.33 -22.48
C ASP A 108 8.63 -9.21 -22.16
N ILE A 109 8.81 -10.29 -22.92
CA ILE A 109 10.02 -11.10 -22.94
C ILE A 109 11.09 -10.47 -23.84
N TYR A 110 12.33 -10.46 -23.34
CA TYR A 110 13.50 -9.91 -24.01
C TYR A 110 14.56 -11.01 -24.20
N PHE A 111 15.11 -11.10 -25.41
CA PHE A 111 16.11 -12.10 -25.80
C PHE A 111 17.44 -11.41 -26.12
N CYS A 112 18.52 -11.90 -25.52
CA CYS A 112 19.87 -11.49 -25.89
C CYS A 112 20.40 -12.36 -27.01
N LYS A 113 20.96 -11.71 -28.02
CA LYS A 113 21.65 -12.33 -29.13
C LYS A 113 23.06 -11.75 -29.24
N ILE A 114 24.05 -12.59 -29.53
CA ILE A 114 25.43 -12.18 -29.74
C ILE A 114 25.97 -12.81 -31.03
N GLU A 115 26.56 -11.98 -31.86
CA GLU A 115 27.20 -12.38 -33.11
C GLU A 115 28.67 -11.98 -33.07
N ILE A 116 29.57 -12.95 -33.24
CA ILE A 116 31.01 -12.71 -33.28
C ILE A 116 31.45 -12.74 -34.73
N MET A 117 31.97 -11.60 -35.20
CA MET A 117 32.44 -11.43 -36.58
C MET A 117 33.93 -11.68 -36.72
N TYR A 118 34.72 -11.31 -35.71
CA TYR A 118 36.17 -11.44 -35.73
C TYR A 118 36.73 -11.84 -34.36
N PRO A 119 37.76 -12.71 -34.29
CA PRO A 119 38.39 -13.43 -35.39
C PRO A 119 37.47 -14.52 -35.97
N PRO A 120 37.55 -14.83 -37.27
CA PRO A 120 36.80 -15.94 -37.87
C PRO A 120 37.06 -17.27 -37.14
N PRO A 121 36.12 -18.23 -37.14
CA PRO A 121 34.87 -18.26 -37.89
C PRO A 121 33.76 -17.38 -37.26
N TYR A 122 32.73 -17.06 -38.07
CA TYR A 122 31.53 -16.40 -37.55
C TYR A 122 30.81 -17.33 -36.57
N LEU A 123 30.48 -16.81 -35.38
CA LEU A 123 29.76 -17.54 -34.34
C LEU A 123 28.52 -16.76 -33.94
N ASP A 124 27.41 -17.47 -33.77
CA ASP A 124 26.17 -16.93 -33.23
C ASP A 124 25.81 -17.64 -31.93
N SER A 125 25.04 -16.95 -31.12
CA SER A 125 24.38 -17.49 -29.94
C SER A 125 23.28 -18.49 -30.26
N GLU A 126 23.09 -19.43 -29.34
CA GLU A 126 21.84 -20.18 -29.25
C GLU A 126 20.72 -19.29 -28.69
N LYS A 127 19.48 -19.54 -29.13
CA LYS A 127 18.31 -18.80 -28.61
C LYS A 127 18.19 -19.05 -27.11
N SER A 128 18.26 -17.98 -26.33
CA SER A 128 18.14 -18.05 -24.88
C SER A 128 16.69 -18.28 -24.44
N ASN A 129 16.50 -18.63 -23.17
CA ASN A 129 15.17 -18.70 -22.55
C ASN A 129 14.50 -17.32 -22.42
N GLY A 130 15.25 -16.24 -22.64
CA GLY A 130 14.78 -14.86 -22.48
C GLY A 130 14.67 -14.40 -21.03
N THR A 131 14.34 -13.12 -20.87
CA THR A 131 14.07 -12.46 -19.60
C THR A 131 12.75 -11.72 -19.70
N ILE A 132 11.81 -11.99 -18.80
CA ILE A 132 10.57 -11.21 -18.71
C ILE A 132 10.89 -9.92 -17.95
N ILE A 133 10.74 -8.77 -18.60
CA ILE A 133 10.89 -7.47 -17.95
C ILE A 133 9.50 -6.96 -17.60
N HIS A 134 9.20 -6.89 -16.31
CA HIS A 134 7.95 -6.36 -15.80
C HIS A 134 8.12 -4.89 -15.41
N VAL A 135 7.54 -4.00 -16.22
CA VAL A 135 7.57 -2.56 -15.95
C VAL A 135 6.34 -2.22 -15.13
N LYS A 136 6.53 -2.02 -13.81
CA LYS A 136 5.45 -1.60 -12.93
C LYS A 136 5.03 -0.18 -13.32
N GLY A 137 3.77 -0.03 -13.70
CA GLY A 137 3.18 1.31 -13.78
C GLY A 137 3.24 1.97 -12.42
N LYS A 138 3.47 3.29 -12.41
CA LYS A 138 3.05 4.14 -11.30
C LYS A 138 1.53 4.24 -11.28
N HIS A 139 0.84 3.11 -11.29
CA HIS A 139 -0.39 3.05 -10.54
C HIS A 139 0.09 3.23 -9.10
N LEU A 140 -0.04 4.45 -8.61
CA LEU A 140 -0.66 4.62 -7.31
C LEU A 140 -1.85 3.68 -7.38
N CYS A 141 -1.66 2.42 -6.98
CA CYS A 141 -2.69 1.79 -6.21
C CYS A 141 -3.00 2.91 -5.20
N PRO A 142 -4.20 3.53 -5.17
CA PRO A 142 -4.72 3.78 -3.84
C PRO A 142 -4.46 2.43 -3.17
N GLY A 143 -3.72 2.39 -2.08
CA GLY A 143 -3.43 1.09 -1.49
C GLY A 143 -4.77 0.37 -1.20
N PRO A 144 -4.83 -0.39 -0.13
CA PRO A 144 -5.78 0.13 0.81
C PRO A 144 -5.43 1.64 0.93
N SER A 145 -6.25 2.52 0.34
CA SER A 145 -6.92 3.39 1.27
C SER A 145 -7.39 2.40 2.34
N PHE A 146 -6.58 2.24 3.39
CA PHE A 146 -7.12 2.59 4.67
C PHE A 146 -7.89 3.87 4.33
N SER A 147 -9.18 3.69 4.03
CA SER A 147 -10.21 4.30 4.81
C SER A 147 -9.72 4.20 6.26
N GLY A 148 -8.68 4.99 6.57
CA GLY A 148 -8.36 5.46 7.88
C GLY A 148 -9.71 5.94 8.31
N PRO A 149 -10.21 5.29 9.36
CA PRO A 149 -11.63 5.08 9.50
C PRO A 149 -12.29 6.41 9.23
N SER A 150 -13.18 6.45 8.24
CA SER A 150 -14.10 7.57 8.03
C SER A 150 -14.96 7.62 9.28
N GLN A 151 -14.36 8.09 10.36
CA GLN A 151 -14.86 8.06 11.70
C GLN A 151 -14.76 9.52 12.12
N PRO A 152 -15.90 10.17 12.39
CA PRO A 152 -15.93 11.47 13.00
C PRO A 152 -15.49 11.37 14.47
N PHE A 153 -14.37 10.70 14.76
CA PHE A 153 -13.80 10.55 16.09
C PHE A 153 -13.43 11.93 16.66
N TRP A 154 -12.85 12.80 15.83
CA TRP A 154 -12.59 14.18 16.22
C TRP A 154 -13.88 14.97 16.45
N ALA A 155 -14.93 14.74 15.67
CA ALA A 155 -16.22 15.41 15.91
C ALA A 155 -16.88 14.92 17.20
N LEU A 156 -16.82 13.62 17.50
CA LEU A 156 -17.28 13.04 18.76
C LEU A 156 -16.46 13.52 19.96
N ALA A 157 -15.14 13.66 19.80
CA ALA A 157 -14.27 14.20 20.84
C ALA A 157 -14.58 15.69 21.11
N VAL A 158 -14.82 16.48 20.06
CA VAL A 158 -15.22 17.89 20.18
C VAL A 158 -16.60 18.02 20.81
N VAL A 159 -17.60 17.28 20.32
CA VAL A 159 -18.97 17.30 20.87
C VAL A 159 -18.97 16.80 22.32
N GLY A 160 -18.23 15.74 22.63
CA GLY A 160 -18.07 15.22 24.00
C GLY A 160 -17.41 16.22 24.93
N GLY A 161 -16.36 16.92 24.48
CA GLY A 161 -15.70 17.97 25.24
C GLY A 161 -16.61 19.17 25.54
N VAL A 162 -17.41 19.60 24.55
CA VAL A 162 -18.39 20.69 24.74
C VAL A 162 -19.48 20.28 25.72
N LEU A 163 -20.00 19.06 25.63
CA LEU A 163 -21.03 18.58 26.56
C LEU A 163 -20.51 18.45 27.99
N ALA A 164 -19.29 17.92 28.16
CA ALA A 164 -18.65 17.77 29.48
C ALA A 164 -18.39 19.14 30.14
N SER A 165 -17.87 20.10 29.38
CA SER A 165 -17.63 21.46 29.88
C SER A 165 -18.93 22.17 30.25
N TYR A 166 -19.99 22.02 29.45
CA TYR A 166 -21.31 22.59 29.77
C TYR A 166 -21.89 21.98 31.07
N SER A 167 -21.81 20.67 31.23
CA SER A 167 -22.25 19.98 32.46
C SER A 167 -21.49 20.46 33.70
N LEU A 168 -20.16 20.64 33.57
CA LEU A 168 -19.33 21.18 34.65
C LEU A 168 -19.76 22.61 35.04
N LEU A 169 -20.01 23.48 34.06
CA LEU A 169 -20.45 24.85 34.32
C LEU A 169 -21.81 24.90 35.02
N VAL A 170 -22.77 24.08 34.58
CA VAL A 170 -24.10 23.99 35.20
C VAL A 170 -24.01 23.48 36.64
N THR A 171 -23.22 22.43 36.89
CA THR A 171 -23.05 21.89 38.25
C THR A 171 -22.36 22.88 39.19
N VAL A 172 -21.34 23.59 38.73
CA VAL A 172 -20.69 24.67 39.50
C VAL A 172 -21.69 25.78 39.81
N ALA A 173 -22.45 26.26 38.83
CA ALA A 173 -23.46 27.31 39.04
C ALA A 173 -24.53 26.90 40.06
N LEU A 174 -25.04 25.67 39.95
CA LEU A 174 -26.02 25.12 40.90
C LEU A 174 -25.42 24.97 42.31
N SER A 175 -24.18 24.52 42.43
CA SER A 175 -23.51 24.39 43.73
C SER A 175 -23.29 25.74 44.41
N VAL A 176 -22.92 26.78 43.65
CA VAL A 176 -22.77 28.15 44.16
C VAL A 176 -24.12 28.71 44.59
N PHE A 177 -25.17 28.53 43.78
CA PHE A 177 -26.52 28.95 44.16
C PHE A 177 -26.99 28.22 45.42
N TRP A 178 -26.75 26.92 45.51
CA TRP A 178 -27.12 26.10 46.65
C TRP A 178 -26.36 26.50 47.92
N MET A 179 -25.04 26.73 47.83
CA MET A 179 -24.23 27.24 48.94
C MET A 179 -24.69 28.63 49.39
N ARG A 180 -25.01 29.53 48.45
CA ARG A 180 -25.50 30.88 48.77
C ARG A 180 -26.90 30.84 49.41
N SER A 181 -27.78 29.97 48.92
CA SER A 181 -29.09 29.71 49.52
C SER A 181 -28.96 29.11 50.92
N ARG A 182 -28.07 28.14 51.12
CA ARG A 182 -27.80 27.56 52.44
C ARG A 182 -27.21 28.60 53.40
N ARG A 183 -26.27 29.44 52.94
CA ARG A 183 -25.67 30.52 53.75
C ARG A 183 -26.71 31.58 54.15
N SER A 184 -27.63 31.95 53.25
CA SER A 184 -28.72 32.86 53.58
C SER A 184 -29.71 32.26 54.57
N ARG A 185 -30.03 30.96 54.46
CA ARG A 185 -30.84 30.24 55.47
C ARG A 185 -30.16 30.20 56.84
N LEU A 186 -28.85 29.93 56.89
CA LEU A 186 -28.07 29.91 58.14
C LEU A 186 -27.97 31.29 58.79
N LEU A 187 -27.71 32.36 58.00
CA LEU A 187 -27.72 33.73 58.52
C LEU A 187 -29.10 34.16 59.04
N HIS A 188 -30.20 33.68 58.42
CA HIS A 188 -31.55 33.97 58.88
C HIS A 188 -31.90 33.28 60.22
N SER A 189 -31.33 32.10 60.50
CA SER A 189 -31.50 31.43 61.80
C SER A 189 -30.75 32.14 62.93
N ASP A 190 -29.61 32.77 62.65
CA ASP A 190 -28.83 33.51 63.66
C ASP A 190 -29.42 34.90 63.98
N TYR A 191 -30.29 35.43 63.11
CA TYR A 191 -30.99 36.70 63.30
C TYR A 191 -32.43 36.54 63.80
N MET A 192 -32.73 35.45 64.53
CA MET A 192 -33.91 35.36 65.37
C MET A 192 -33.56 35.85 66.77
N ASN A 193 -33.43 37.18 66.86
CA ASN A 193 -33.30 37.93 68.10
C ASN A 193 -34.42 37.50 69.08
N MET A 194 -34.06 36.73 70.11
CA MET A 194 -35.01 36.31 71.14
C MET A 194 -35.36 37.51 72.01
N THR A 195 -36.47 38.18 71.74
CA THR A 195 -37.14 38.97 72.78
C THR A 195 -37.71 37.99 73.83
N PRO A 196 -37.38 38.11 75.13
CA PRO A 196 -37.78 37.11 76.12
C PRO A 196 -39.29 37.18 76.34
N ARG A 197 -40.02 36.11 76.01
CA ARG A 197 -41.46 35.99 76.34
C ARG A 197 -41.62 35.29 77.68
N ARG A 198 -42.21 36.03 78.64
CA ARG A 198 -42.55 35.58 79.99
C ARG A 198 -43.51 34.36 79.98
N PRO A 199 -43.40 33.45 80.97
CA PRO A 199 -44.32 32.33 81.10
C PRO A 199 -45.64 32.77 81.77
N GLY A 200 -46.78 32.45 81.13
CA GLY A 200 -48.13 32.62 81.66
C GLY A 200 -49.06 31.49 81.20
N PRO A 201 -50.08 31.09 81.99
CA PRO A 201 -50.49 29.69 82.10
C PRO A 201 -51.59 29.27 81.12
N THR A 202 -51.40 28.11 80.51
CA THR A 202 -52.38 27.37 79.69
C THR A 202 -53.41 26.65 80.56
N ARG A 203 -54.70 26.97 80.35
CA ARG A 203 -55.80 25.99 80.45
C ARG A 203 -57.07 26.54 79.79
N ARG A 204 -57.52 25.93 78.70
CA ARG A 204 -58.93 25.97 78.27
C ARG A 204 -59.38 24.56 77.88
N HIS A 205 -60.49 24.17 78.51
CA HIS A 205 -61.16 22.88 78.41
C HIS A 205 -62.01 22.76 77.13
N TYR A 206 -62.20 21.51 76.71
CA TYR A 206 -62.96 21.05 75.55
C TYR A 206 -64.41 20.72 75.94
N GLN A 207 -65.41 21.12 75.15
CA GLN A 207 -66.78 20.57 75.19
C GLN A 207 -67.38 20.53 73.77
N PRO A 208 -67.90 19.38 73.31
CA PRO A 208 -68.72 19.29 72.10
C PRO A 208 -70.22 19.15 72.45
N TYR A 209 -71.11 19.84 71.74
CA TYR A 209 -72.56 19.63 71.83
C TYR A 209 -73.13 19.44 70.41
N ALA A 210 -73.64 18.24 70.14
CA ALA A 210 -74.45 17.94 68.96
C ALA A 210 -75.94 18.19 69.30
N PRO A 211 -76.78 18.66 68.36
CA PRO A 211 -78.20 18.94 68.61
C PRO A 211 -79.07 17.70 68.33
N PRO A 212 -80.14 17.44 69.12
CA PRO A 212 -81.13 16.43 68.77
C PRO A 212 -82.14 16.97 67.75
N ARG A 213 -82.49 16.14 66.77
CA ARG A 213 -83.52 16.39 65.74
C ARG A 213 -84.92 16.04 66.25
N ASP A 214 -85.89 16.91 65.99
CA ASP A 214 -87.33 16.70 66.14
C ASP A 214 -87.90 15.74 65.09
N PHE A 215 -88.75 14.80 65.50
CA PHE A 215 -89.78 14.19 64.65
C PHE A 215 -90.96 13.66 65.47
N ALA A 216 -92.18 14.06 65.03
CA ALA A 216 -93.50 13.54 65.40
C ALA A 216 -94.01 13.91 66.81
N ALA A 217 -95.28 14.28 67.03
CA ALA A 217 -96.47 13.92 66.29
C ALA A 217 -97.58 14.97 66.43
N TYR A 218 -98.28 15.18 65.32
CA TYR A 218 -99.67 15.60 65.28
C TYR A 218 -100.53 14.75 66.21
N ARG A 219 -101.36 15.39 67.04
CA ARG A 219 -102.76 15.02 67.22
C ARG A 219 -103.52 16.20 67.85
N SER A 220 -104.51 16.64 67.08
CA SER A 220 -105.69 17.42 67.43
C SER A 220 -106.40 16.92 68.69
#